data_AF-A0A934R1U7-F1
#
_entry.id   AF-A0A934R1U7-F1
#
_cell.length_a   1.000
_cell.length_b   1.000
_cell.length_c   1.000
_cell.angle_alpha   90.00
_cell.angle_beta   90.00
_cell.angle_gamma   90.00
#
_symmetry.space_group_name_H-M   'P 1'
#
loop_
_entity.id
_entity.type
_entity.pdbx_description
1 polymer ?
#
loop_
_entity_poly.entity_id
_entity_poly.type
_entity_poly.pdbx_seq_one_letter_code
_entity_poly.pdbx_strand_id
1 'polypeptide(L)'
;MSDYTTNGYLISLLQKAASDTSHSDHSDAKAYYAKFRALEVEFFEKVHPFVDVGLAMNEAKISDGAVSNVFTVHGCRHISDLIKSLDKLSKETSGQSDTPITVLEAYILLCAAHVHDAANVLKREGHPERCNEVIIKYKELFISSACQQIYDVARVHGGRHPDFGKDTFRSLNVDSIKPPRLLLLAAFLRLGDELSENEERVPQPVVAHHEISDRSKLAHAYAKCFNSFELRGEALYIVFGVYPSEHNLSVTIDDKKISFYDFLEEKINVIDKESRYCSQYARPAFHISKINVTVRKYKTERPSQVEISEEFTLSLNHGYPDLDHSLCQRSPELTQKKIMTLAECFSVGARDTVPVLSIGKKGPFATILGYLKK
;
A
#
# COMPACT_ATOMS: atom_id res chain seq x y z
N MET A 1 14.26 5.30 -20.21
CA MET A 1 14.18 5.15 -18.74
C MET A 1 13.09 6.07 -18.15
N SER A 2 11.86 6.07 -18.69
CA SER A 2 11.02 7.27 -18.64
C SER A 2 9.57 7.13 -18.16
N ASP A 3 9.21 6.23 -17.23
CA ASP A 3 7.83 6.26 -16.69
C ASP A 3 7.66 5.84 -15.22
N TYR A 4 8.72 5.44 -14.52
CA TYR A 4 8.62 4.99 -13.13
C TYR A 4 8.74 6.10 -12.09
N THR A 5 9.14 7.32 -12.51
CA THR A 5 9.42 8.44 -11.61
C THR A 5 8.42 9.56 -11.83
N THR A 6 7.43 9.64 -10.95
CA THR A 6 6.57 10.82 -10.84
C THR A 6 7.20 11.76 -9.82
N ASN A 7 7.37 13.04 -10.16
CA ASN A 7 7.82 14.05 -9.20
C ASN A 7 6.72 14.29 -8.16
N GLY A 8 6.69 13.45 -7.12
CA GLY A 8 5.79 13.56 -6.00
C GLY A 8 6.30 14.52 -4.92
N TYR A 9 5.59 14.58 -3.80
CA TYR A 9 5.87 15.51 -2.70
C TYR A 9 7.27 15.31 -2.10
N LEU A 10 7.65 14.07 -1.80
CA LEU A 10 8.92 13.72 -1.16
C LEU A 10 10.12 14.03 -2.06
N ILE A 11 10.04 13.65 -3.34
CA ILE A 11 11.09 13.95 -4.33
C ILE A 11 11.20 15.46 -4.55
N SER A 12 10.07 16.16 -4.65
CA SER A 12 10.04 17.62 -4.81
C SER A 12 10.66 18.32 -3.60
N LEU A 13 10.48 17.79 -2.38
CA LEU A 13 11.10 18.31 -1.17
C LEU A 13 12.64 18.24 -1.25
N LEU A 14 13.18 17.09 -1.67
CA LEU A 14 14.63 16.92 -1.87
C LEU A 14 15.15 17.86 -2.97
N GLN A 15 14.47 17.91 -4.11
CA GLN A 15 14.88 18.72 -5.25
C GLN A 15 14.88 20.22 -4.92
N LYS A 16 13.85 20.70 -4.22
CA LYS A 16 13.74 22.10 -3.80
C LYS A 16 14.86 22.46 -2.83
N ALA A 17 15.09 21.63 -1.80
CA ALA A 17 16.16 21.86 -0.84
C ALA A 17 17.56 21.84 -1.49
N ALA A 18 17.78 20.95 -2.45
CA ALA A 18 19.02 20.88 -3.23
C ALA A 18 19.26 22.09 -4.15
N SER A 19 18.20 22.84 -4.48
CA SER A 19 18.27 24.02 -5.35
C SER A 19 18.36 25.34 -4.56
N ASP A 20 18.03 25.31 -3.26
CA ASP A 20 18.01 26.50 -2.41
C ASP A 20 19.38 26.78 -1.79
N THR A 21 20.11 27.72 -2.39
CA THR A 21 21.47 28.10 -1.95
C THR A 21 21.49 28.98 -0.69
N SER A 22 20.34 29.35 -0.13
CA SER A 22 20.25 30.31 0.96
C SER A 22 20.37 29.72 2.38
N HIS A 23 20.28 28.39 2.51
CA HIS A 23 20.33 27.69 3.80
C HIS A 23 21.71 27.08 4.11
N SER A 24 22.12 27.08 5.38
CA SER A 24 23.39 26.48 5.86
C SER A 24 23.53 25.00 5.54
N ASP A 25 22.42 24.28 5.42
CA ASP A 25 22.37 22.83 5.20
C ASP A 25 22.30 22.46 3.70
N HIS A 26 22.51 23.44 2.81
CA HIS A 26 22.41 23.28 1.36
C HIS A 26 23.32 22.18 0.79
N SER A 27 24.54 22.04 1.31
CA SER A 27 25.48 21.01 0.86
C SER A 27 24.93 19.59 1.08
N ASP A 28 24.29 19.38 2.22
CA ASP A 28 23.75 18.08 2.61
C ASP A 28 22.50 17.76 1.79
N ALA A 29 21.60 18.74 1.62
CA ALA A 29 20.41 18.59 0.79
C ALA A 29 20.76 18.23 -0.68
N LYS A 30 21.79 18.89 -1.25
CA LYS A 30 22.28 18.56 -2.60
C LYS A 30 22.84 17.15 -2.68
N ALA A 31 23.58 16.72 -1.65
CA ALA A 31 24.11 15.36 -1.58
C ALA A 31 22.98 14.32 -1.46
N TYR A 32 21.95 14.59 -0.65
CA TYR A 32 20.80 13.70 -0.47
C TYR A 32 20.06 13.47 -1.77
N TYR A 33 19.71 14.55 -2.48
CA TYR A 33 19.03 14.44 -3.76
C TYR A 33 19.89 13.70 -4.80
N ALA A 34 21.17 14.03 -4.92
CA ALA A 34 22.07 13.37 -5.86
C ALA A 34 22.23 11.86 -5.58
N LYS A 35 22.42 11.48 -4.31
CA LYS A 35 22.54 10.08 -3.89
C LYS A 35 21.25 9.31 -4.11
N PHE A 36 20.09 9.89 -3.77
CA PHE A 36 18.80 9.26 -4.03
C PHE A 36 18.60 8.98 -5.52
N ARG A 37 18.89 9.95 -6.41
CA ARG A 37 18.75 9.74 -7.86
C ARG A 37 19.71 8.67 -8.40
N ALA A 38 20.93 8.61 -7.87
CA ALA A 38 21.87 7.55 -8.23
C ALA A 38 21.39 6.16 -7.76
N LEU A 39 20.88 6.08 -6.53
CA LEU A 39 20.28 4.86 -5.98
C LEU A 39 19.11 4.38 -6.83
N GLU A 40 18.18 5.28 -7.14
CA GLU A 40 16.97 5.00 -7.91
C GLU A 40 17.30 4.40 -9.28
N VAL A 41 18.24 5.02 -10.00
CA VAL A 41 18.73 4.52 -11.30
C VAL A 41 19.34 3.12 -11.15
N GLU A 42 20.29 2.95 -10.22
CA GLU A 42 20.97 1.66 -10.05
C GLU A 42 19.98 0.56 -9.67
N PHE A 43 19.05 0.83 -8.75
CA PHE A 43 18.11 -0.17 -8.27
C PHE A 43 17.09 -0.55 -9.34
N PHE A 44 16.57 0.41 -10.11
CA PHE A 44 15.65 0.11 -11.20
C PHE A 44 16.31 -0.65 -12.36
N GLU A 45 17.62 -0.50 -12.56
CA GLU A 45 18.32 -1.23 -13.61
C GLU A 45 18.82 -2.60 -13.15
N LYS A 46 19.29 -2.72 -11.90
CA LYS A 46 20.13 -3.86 -11.48
C LYS A 46 19.63 -4.62 -10.26
N VAL A 47 18.62 -4.14 -9.56
CA VAL A 47 18.11 -4.80 -8.34
C VAL A 47 16.66 -5.20 -8.52
N HIS A 48 15.78 -4.22 -8.65
CA HIS A 48 14.32 -4.38 -8.71
C HIS A 48 13.84 -5.32 -9.83
N PRO A 49 14.41 -5.31 -11.05
CA PRO A 49 14.00 -6.27 -12.09
C PRO A 49 14.24 -7.74 -11.72
N PHE A 50 15.09 -8.02 -10.74
CA PHE A 50 15.51 -9.38 -10.37
C PHE A 50 14.90 -9.85 -9.04
N VAL A 51 14.11 -9.02 -8.36
CA VAL A 51 13.48 -9.39 -7.07
C VAL A 51 12.59 -10.61 -7.23
N ASP A 52 11.67 -10.59 -8.21
CA ASP A 52 10.74 -11.70 -8.44
C ASP A 52 11.44 -12.97 -8.96
N VAL A 53 12.54 -12.81 -9.72
CA VAL A 53 13.39 -13.94 -10.12
C VAL A 53 14.03 -14.59 -8.90
N GLY A 54 14.57 -13.78 -7.97
CA GLY A 54 15.09 -14.28 -6.70
C GLY A 54 14.04 -15.03 -5.89
N LEU A 55 12.81 -14.50 -5.82
CA LEU A 55 11.69 -15.17 -5.16
C LEU A 55 11.37 -16.53 -5.80
N ALA A 56 11.24 -16.59 -7.12
CA ALA A 56 10.97 -17.82 -7.86
C ALA A 56 12.08 -18.86 -7.68
N MET A 57 13.35 -18.45 -7.72
CA MET A 57 14.48 -19.35 -7.49
C MET A 57 14.50 -19.91 -6.06
N ASN A 58 14.08 -19.12 -5.07
CA ASN A 58 13.97 -19.59 -3.69
C ASN A 58 12.84 -20.60 -3.54
N GLU A 59 11.70 -20.37 -4.18
CA GLU A 59 10.57 -21.32 -4.16
C GLU A 59 10.94 -22.65 -4.82
N ALA A 60 11.58 -22.59 -6.00
CA ALA A 60 12.03 -23.79 -6.72
C ALA A 60 12.98 -24.65 -5.87
N LYS A 61 13.86 -24.02 -5.07
CA LYS A 61 14.74 -24.75 -4.15
C LYS A 61 13.99 -25.48 -3.03
N ILE A 62 12.88 -24.90 -2.56
CA ILE A 62 12.08 -25.46 -1.46
C ILE A 62 11.13 -26.55 -1.98
N SER A 63 10.67 -26.42 -3.22
CA SER A 63 9.59 -27.25 -3.79
C SER A 63 10.09 -28.24 -4.85
N ASP A 64 11.33 -28.72 -4.73
CA ASP A 64 11.97 -29.69 -5.64
C ASP A 64 11.83 -29.33 -7.13
N GLY A 65 12.07 -28.06 -7.46
CA GLY A 65 12.02 -27.52 -8.81
C GLY A 65 10.66 -26.98 -9.25
N ALA A 66 9.59 -27.17 -8.47
CA ALA A 66 8.29 -26.58 -8.78
C ALA A 66 8.19 -25.11 -8.33
N VAL A 67 7.58 -24.26 -9.16
CA VAL A 67 7.19 -22.89 -8.80
C VAL A 67 5.69 -22.79 -9.03
N SER A 68 4.92 -22.72 -7.95
CA SER A 68 3.44 -22.69 -8.02
C SER A 68 2.85 -21.45 -7.36
N ASN A 69 3.58 -20.84 -6.43
CA ASN A 69 3.18 -19.65 -5.68
C ASN A 69 3.72 -18.38 -6.34
N VAL A 70 3.26 -18.14 -7.57
CA VAL A 70 3.46 -16.86 -8.24
C VAL A 70 2.46 -15.87 -7.67
N PHE A 71 2.83 -15.13 -6.63
CA PHE A 71 2.00 -14.06 -6.05
C PHE A 71 2.05 -12.79 -6.91
N THR A 72 1.85 -11.63 -6.31
CA THR A 72 2.04 -10.32 -6.94
C THR A 72 3.53 -10.02 -7.13
N VAL A 73 3.87 -9.21 -8.13
CA VAL A 73 5.26 -8.82 -8.42
C VAL A 73 5.75 -7.74 -7.46
N HIS A 74 7.05 -7.77 -7.16
CA HIS A 74 7.76 -6.86 -6.24
C HIS A 74 8.85 -6.04 -6.98
N GLY A 75 8.86 -6.06 -8.31
CA GLY A 75 9.83 -5.32 -9.13
C GLY A 75 9.61 -3.80 -9.20
N CYS A 76 10.19 -3.16 -10.22
CA CYS A 76 10.26 -1.69 -10.34
C CYS A 76 8.92 -0.97 -10.15
N ARG A 77 7.85 -1.55 -10.70
CA ARG A 77 6.53 -0.93 -10.64
C ARG A 77 5.97 -0.85 -9.22
N HIS A 78 6.15 -1.92 -8.43
CA HIS A 78 5.72 -1.94 -7.04
C HIS A 78 6.40 -0.82 -6.24
N ILE A 79 7.69 -0.62 -6.43
CA ILE A 79 8.45 0.47 -5.78
C ILE A 79 7.92 1.85 -6.18
N SER A 80 7.60 2.05 -7.46
CA SER A 80 6.96 3.30 -7.91
C SER A 80 5.61 3.54 -7.24
N ASP A 81 4.77 2.50 -7.11
CA ASP A 81 3.45 2.62 -6.51
C ASP A 81 3.51 2.77 -4.98
N LEU A 82 4.50 2.16 -4.33
CA LEU A 82 4.87 2.42 -2.94
C LEU A 82 5.25 3.89 -2.76
N ILE A 83 6.19 4.43 -3.56
CA ILE A 83 6.59 5.84 -3.47
C ILE A 83 5.40 6.78 -3.65
N LYS A 84 4.50 6.53 -4.61
CA LYS A 84 3.25 7.30 -4.76
C LYS A 84 2.36 7.23 -3.52
N SER A 85 2.32 6.09 -2.86
CA SER A 85 1.55 5.90 -1.64
C SER A 85 2.15 6.68 -0.47
N LEU A 86 3.47 6.63 -0.33
CA LEU A 86 4.24 7.43 0.63
C LEU A 86 4.08 8.93 0.39
N ASP A 87 4.05 9.36 -0.87
CA ASP A 87 3.79 10.75 -1.24
C ASP A 87 2.42 11.22 -0.80
N LYS A 88 1.36 10.42 -1.03
CA LYS A 88 0.00 10.73 -0.58
C LYS A 88 -0.06 10.86 0.94
N LEU A 89 0.47 9.88 1.67
CA LEU A 89 0.49 9.87 3.13
C LEU A 89 1.27 11.06 3.69
N SER A 90 2.46 11.33 3.15
CA SER A 90 3.34 12.42 3.59
C SER A 90 2.74 13.79 3.30
N LYS A 91 2.13 13.97 2.11
CA LYS A 91 1.48 15.23 1.73
C LYS A 91 0.29 15.56 2.63
N GLU A 92 -0.56 14.58 2.88
CA GLU A 92 -1.74 14.77 3.75
C GLU A 92 -1.31 15.10 5.18
N THR A 93 -0.32 14.37 5.69
CA THR A 93 0.25 14.60 7.04
C THR A 93 0.88 15.98 7.17
N SER A 94 1.67 16.41 6.17
CA SER A 94 2.29 17.74 6.19
C SER A 94 1.28 18.90 6.12
N GLY A 95 0.08 18.67 5.57
CA GLY A 95 -1.00 19.67 5.57
C GLY A 95 -1.70 19.83 6.92
N GLN A 96 -1.53 18.86 7.83
CA GLN A 96 -2.27 18.78 9.10
C GLN A 96 -1.35 18.84 10.33
N SER A 97 -0.04 18.61 10.18
CA SER A 97 0.91 18.49 11.27
C SER A 97 1.81 19.72 11.40
N ASP A 98 2.01 20.17 12.63
CA ASP A 98 3.03 21.19 12.99
C ASP A 98 4.48 20.67 12.80
N THR A 99 4.64 19.36 12.53
CA THR A 99 5.93 18.69 12.37
C THR A 99 6.00 17.96 11.02
N PRO A 100 6.13 18.69 9.90
CA PRO A 100 6.19 18.10 8.57
C PRO A 100 7.43 17.19 8.39
N ILE A 101 7.42 16.34 7.36
CA ILE A 101 8.60 15.54 6.99
C ILE A 101 9.77 16.47 6.62
N THR A 102 10.93 16.22 7.22
CA THR A 102 12.17 16.95 6.93
C THR A 102 12.87 16.40 5.67
N VAL A 103 13.84 17.15 5.14
CA VAL A 103 14.63 16.74 3.96
C VAL A 103 15.40 15.42 4.22
N LEU A 104 16.01 15.28 5.40
CA LEU A 104 16.70 14.05 5.80
C LEU A 104 15.72 12.87 5.91
N GLU A 105 14.54 13.10 6.50
CA GLU A 105 13.52 12.06 6.63
C GLU A 105 12.95 11.61 5.28
N ALA A 106 12.74 12.55 4.35
CA ALA A 106 12.35 12.21 2.98
C ALA A 106 13.43 11.37 2.28
N TYR A 107 14.71 11.73 2.45
CA TYR A 107 15.83 10.94 1.93
C TYR A 107 15.84 9.52 2.51
N ILE A 108 15.76 9.38 3.84
CA ILE A 108 15.73 8.07 4.51
C ILE A 108 14.54 7.23 4.04
N LEU A 109 13.34 7.81 4.00
CA LEU A 109 12.11 7.10 3.63
C LEU A 109 12.15 6.61 2.18
N LEU A 110 12.60 7.45 1.24
CA LEU A 110 12.73 7.08 -0.16
C LEU A 110 13.80 5.99 -0.36
N CYS A 111 14.96 6.10 0.29
CA CYS A 111 15.97 5.06 0.24
C CYS A 111 15.48 3.74 0.88
N ALA A 112 14.76 3.81 2.00
CA ALA A 112 14.19 2.63 2.65
C ALA A 112 13.14 1.95 1.75
N ALA A 113 12.32 2.71 1.01
CA ALA A 113 11.39 2.17 0.02
C ALA A 113 12.11 1.36 -1.07
N HIS A 114 13.27 1.79 -1.54
CA HIS A 114 14.08 1.00 -2.49
C HIS A 114 14.71 -0.25 -1.85
N VAL A 115 14.97 -0.26 -0.56
CA VAL A 115 15.71 -1.36 0.11
C VAL A 115 14.79 -2.42 0.72
N HIS A 116 13.56 -2.07 1.10
CA HIS A 116 12.68 -2.90 1.95
C HIS A 116 12.52 -4.33 1.43
N ASP A 117 12.29 -4.48 0.12
CA ASP A 117 12.12 -5.76 -0.55
C ASP A 117 13.33 -6.21 -1.38
N ALA A 118 14.36 -5.38 -1.51
CA ALA A 118 15.54 -5.70 -2.33
C ALA A 118 16.24 -6.98 -1.87
N ALA A 119 16.17 -7.29 -0.57
CA ALA A 119 16.76 -8.50 0.01
C ALA A 119 16.07 -9.80 -0.44
N ASN A 120 14.87 -9.74 -1.04
CA ASN A 120 14.21 -10.91 -1.62
C ASN A 120 14.99 -11.50 -2.82
N VAL A 121 15.87 -10.71 -3.46
CA VAL A 121 16.86 -11.23 -4.46
C VAL A 121 17.77 -12.28 -3.83
N LEU A 122 18.08 -12.14 -2.54
CA LEU A 122 18.98 -13.03 -1.82
C LEU A 122 18.24 -14.23 -1.20
N LYS A 123 17.17 -13.96 -0.46
CA LYS A 123 16.29 -14.98 0.16
C LYS A 123 15.00 -14.32 0.64
N ARG A 124 13.87 -15.01 0.50
CA ARG A 124 12.55 -14.55 1.02
C ARG A 124 12.47 -14.63 2.55
N GLU A 125 12.89 -15.75 3.12
CA GLU A 125 12.87 -15.97 4.57
C GLU A 125 13.91 -15.06 5.25
N GLY A 126 13.45 -14.27 6.22
CA GLY A 126 14.28 -13.30 6.92
C GLY A 126 14.78 -12.15 6.03
N HIS A 127 14.10 -11.84 4.93
CA HIS A 127 14.51 -10.73 4.05
C HIS A 127 14.58 -9.37 4.77
N PRO A 128 13.70 -9.02 5.73
CA PRO A 128 13.79 -7.71 6.38
C PRO A 128 15.12 -7.51 7.12
N GLU A 129 15.63 -8.55 7.79
CA GLU A 129 16.91 -8.52 8.48
C GLU A 129 18.11 -8.43 7.52
N ARG A 130 17.93 -8.88 6.27
CA ARG A 130 18.97 -8.92 5.24
C ARG A 130 19.07 -7.64 4.42
N CYS A 131 18.22 -6.64 4.67
CA CYS A 131 18.35 -5.31 4.08
C CYS A 131 19.74 -4.69 4.29
N ASN A 132 20.43 -5.01 5.39
CA ASN A 132 21.80 -4.54 5.64
C ASN A 132 22.82 -5.08 4.61
N GLU A 133 22.65 -6.31 4.12
CA GLU A 133 23.52 -6.88 3.09
C GLU A 133 23.42 -6.08 1.78
N VAL A 134 22.21 -5.65 1.42
CA VAL A 134 21.95 -4.79 0.26
C VAL A 134 22.62 -3.43 0.48
N ILE A 135 22.44 -2.80 1.64
CA ILE A 135 23.04 -1.50 1.95
C ILE A 135 24.57 -1.57 1.90
N ILE A 136 25.19 -2.60 2.47
CA ILE A 136 26.65 -2.79 2.44
C ILE A 136 27.15 -2.97 0.99
N LYS A 137 26.45 -3.79 0.19
CA LYS A 137 26.82 -4.05 -1.21
C LYS A 137 26.78 -2.77 -2.06
N TYR A 138 25.80 -1.91 -1.81
CA TYR A 138 25.59 -0.67 -2.56
C TYR A 138 25.96 0.58 -1.75
N LYS A 139 26.84 0.47 -0.76
CA LYS A 139 27.14 1.52 0.23
C LYS A 139 27.47 2.90 -0.38
N GLU A 140 28.12 2.90 -1.55
CA GLU A 140 28.53 4.11 -2.27
C GLU A 140 27.32 4.93 -2.79
N LEU A 141 26.12 4.35 -2.85
CA LEU A 141 24.89 5.03 -3.26
C LEU A 141 24.18 5.72 -2.09
N PHE A 142 24.64 5.49 -0.86
CA PHE A 142 24.02 6.04 0.34
C PHE A 142 24.92 7.12 0.96
N ILE A 143 24.31 7.95 1.80
CA ILE A 143 25.02 8.82 2.72
C ILE A 143 25.38 7.99 3.95
N SER A 144 26.68 7.89 4.26
CA SER A 144 27.19 7.01 5.33
C SER A 144 26.52 7.25 6.69
N SER A 145 26.23 8.49 7.05
CA SER A 145 25.57 8.83 8.31
C SER A 145 24.10 8.42 8.38
N ALA A 146 23.45 8.14 7.24
CA ALA A 146 22.05 7.74 7.16
C ALA A 146 21.84 6.23 6.94
N CYS A 147 22.89 5.47 6.61
CA CYS A 147 22.79 4.03 6.29
C CYS A 147 22.08 3.22 7.39
N GLN A 148 22.45 3.44 8.65
CA GLN A 148 21.84 2.74 9.79
C GLN A 148 20.34 3.05 9.90
N GLN A 149 19.95 4.32 9.70
CA GLN A 149 18.57 4.76 9.77
C GLN A 149 17.73 4.19 8.62
N ILE A 150 18.30 4.10 7.41
CA ILE A 150 17.67 3.46 6.25
C ILE A 150 17.44 1.97 6.52
N TYR A 151 18.47 1.28 7.05
CA TYR A 151 18.34 -0.12 7.45
C TYR A 151 17.25 -0.32 8.50
N ASP A 152 17.25 0.52 9.54
CA ASP A 152 16.29 0.42 10.64
C ASP A 152 14.85 0.62 10.19
N VAL A 153 14.59 1.58 9.30
CA VAL A 153 13.25 1.77 8.72
C VAL A 153 12.87 0.59 7.81
N ALA A 154 13.78 0.16 6.92
CA ALA A 154 13.52 -0.92 5.99
C ALA A 154 13.27 -2.26 6.70
N ARG A 155 14.05 -2.63 7.71
CA ARG A 155 13.98 -3.97 8.34
C ARG A 155 12.71 -4.22 9.14
N VAL A 156 11.97 -3.17 9.53
CA VAL A 156 10.78 -3.32 10.36
C VAL A 156 9.47 -3.26 9.56
N HIS A 157 9.55 -3.09 8.23
CA HIS A 157 8.37 -3.00 7.36
C HIS A 157 7.50 -4.27 7.43
N GLY A 158 8.09 -5.44 7.68
CA GLY A 158 7.39 -6.72 7.74
C GLY A 158 8.06 -7.74 8.64
N GLY A 159 7.58 -8.99 8.56
CA GLY A 159 8.17 -10.13 9.26
C GLY A 159 7.82 -10.24 10.75
N ARG A 160 8.72 -10.87 11.51
CA ARG A 160 8.58 -11.08 12.96
C ARG A 160 9.93 -10.86 13.63
N HIS A 161 9.94 -10.05 14.69
CA HIS A 161 11.08 -9.93 15.58
C HIS A 161 11.18 -11.17 16.49
N PRO A 162 12.39 -11.71 16.76
CA PRO A 162 12.58 -12.85 17.67
C PRO A 162 11.96 -12.64 19.05
N ASP A 163 12.14 -11.45 19.64
CA ASP A 163 11.70 -11.16 21.01
C ASP A 163 10.31 -10.53 21.11
N PHE A 164 9.83 -9.88 20.05
CA PHE A 164 8.60 -9.06 20.08
C PHE A 164 7.52 -9.58 19.12
N GLY A 165 7.78 -10.69 18.43
CA GLY A 165 6.84 -11.29 17.50
C GLY A 165 6.48 -10.32 16.37
N LYS A 166 5.19 -10.04 16.18
CA LYS A 166 4.71 -9.15 15.10
C LYS A 166 4.96 -7.65 15.37
N ASP A 167 5.30 -7.27 16.60
CA ASP A 167 5.64 -5.89 16.95
C ASP A 167 7.11 -5.59 16.62
N THR A 168 7.39 -5.34 15.34
CA THR A 168 8.75 -5.09 14.85
C THR A 168 9.26 -3.69 15.20
N PHE A 169 8.38 -2.69 15.33
CA PHE A 169 8.76 -1.31 15.63
C PHE A 169 9.35 -1.15 17.02
N ARG A 170 8.98 -2.01 17.98
CA ARG A 170 9.60 -2.02 19.32
C ARG A 170 11.11 -2.29 19.30
N SER A 171 11.62 -2.87 18.22
CA SER A 171 13.07 -3.05 18.03
C SER A 171 13.79 -1.76 17.59
N LEU A 172 13.06 -0.68 17.29
CA LEU A 172 13.61 0.66 17.05
C LEU A 172 13.73 1.37 18.40
N ASN A 173 14.88 1.22 19.05
CA ASN A 173 15.17 1.90 20.33
C ASN A 173 15.57 3.36 20.08
N VAL A 174 14.63 4.21 19.67
CA VAL A 174 14.88 5.60 19.25
C VAL A 174 13.89 6.60 19.83
N ASP A 175 14.34 7.85 20.00
CA ASP A 175 13.47 8.98 20.32
C ASP A 175 12.53 9.26 19.15
N SER A 176 11.22 9.18 19.38
CA SER A 176 10.18 9.39 18.36
C SER A 176 9.89 10.87 18.08
N ILE A 177 10.43 11.78 18.89
CA ILE A 177 10.08 13.20 18.84
C ILE A 177 11.03 13.96 17.90
N LYS A 178 12.33 13.65 17.94
CA LYS A 178 13.35 14.39 17.20
C LYS A 178 13.64 13.76 15.84
N PRO A 179 13.79 14.58 14.77
CA PRO A 179 14.24 14.07 13.49
C PRO A 179 15.64 13.43 13.56
N PRO A 180 15.88 12.37 12.78
CA PRO A 180 14.89 11.67 11.97
C PRO A 180 14.01 10.75 12.82
N ARG A 181 12.69 10.92 12.71
CA ARG A 181 11.68 10.18 13.49
C ARG A 181 11.46 8.79 12.91
N LEU A 182 12.36 7.85 13.18
CA LEU A 182 12.36 6.55 12.49
C LEU A 182 11.07 5.75 12.68
N LEU A 183 10.42 5.87 13.84
CA LEU A 183 9.12 5.24 14.09
C LEU A 183 8.01 5.77 13.17
N LEU A 184 8.02 7.09 12.88
CA LEU A 184 7.12 7.69 11.91
C LEU A 184 7.43 7.21 10.48
N LEU A 185 8.72 7.15 10.11
CA LEU A 185 9.12 6.68 8.78
C LEU A 185 8.80 5.20 8.57
N ALA A 186 8.99 4.37 9.59
CA ALA A 186 8.60 2.97 9.59
C ALA A 186 7.08 2.81 9.44
N ALA A 187 6.29 3.61 10.15
CA ALA A 187 4.84 3.65 10.02
C ALA A 187 4.40 4.04 8.59
N PHE A 188 5.04 5.05 7.99
CA PHE A 188 4.77 5.40 6.60
C PHE A 188 5.14 4.27 5.64
N LEU A 189 6.34 3.70 5.76
CA LEU A 189 6.80 2.64 4.87
C LEU A 189 5.87 1.42 4.92
N ARG A 190 5.54 0.95 6.12
CA ARG A 190 4.71 -0.25 6.32
C ARG A 190 3.27 -0.05 5.86
N LEU A 191 2.63 1.07 6.21
CA LEU A 191 1.28 1.36 5.75
C LEU A 191 1.25 1.67 4.24
N GLY A 192 2.26 2.38 3.74
CA GLY A 192 2.40 2.70 2.32
C GLY A 192 2.56 1.45 1.45
N ASP A 193 3.29 0.45 1.93
CA ASP A 193 3.46 -0.85 1.27
C ASP A 193 2.14 -1.60 1.14
N GLU A 194 1.41 -1.76 2.25
CA GLU A 194 0.09 -2.40 2.25
C GLU A 194 -0.92 -1.68 1.33
N LEU A 195 -0.84 -0.35 1.22
CA LEU A 195 -1.72 0.47 0.38
C LEU A 195 -1.24 0.63 -1.08
N SER A 196 -0.08 0.07 -1.43
CA SER A 196 0.50 0.15 -2.79
C SER A 196 -0.03 -0.92 -3.76
N GLU A 197 -0.90 -1.81 -3.29
CA GLU A 197 -1.48 -2.88 -4.09
C GLU A 197 -2.29 -2.36 -5.27
N ASN A 198 -2.14 -3.01 -6.44
CA ASN A 198 -2.89 -2.66 -7.66
C ASN A 198 -2.75 -3.75 -8.74
N GLU A 199 -3.55 -3.64 -9.79
CA GLU A 199 -3.63 -4.66 -10.84
C GLU A 199 -2.34 -4.88 -11.64
N GLU A 200 -1.46 -3.87 -11.73
CA GLU A 200 -0.20 -3.98 -12.45
C GLU A 200 0.79 -4.89 -11.70
N ARG A 201 0.50 -5.21 -10.43
CA ARG A 201 1.24 -6.23 -9.68
C ARG A 201 0.92 -7.66 -10.10
N VAL A 202 -0.05 -7.88 -10.99
CA VAL A 202 -0.35 -9.22 -11.51
C VAL A 202 0.52 -9.52 -12.74
N PRO A 203 1.35 -10.58 -12.74
CA PRO A 203 2.18 -10.95 -13.89
C PRO A 203 1.34 -11.61 -14.99
N GLN A 204 0.56 -10.82 -15.73
CA GLN A 204 -0.43 -11.31 -16.70
C GLN A 204 0.10 -12.38 -17.67
N PRO A 205 1.32 -12.25 -18.27
CA PRO A 205 1.83 -13.28 -19.16
C PRO A 205 2.06 -14.62 -18.45
N VAL A 206 2.49 -14.60 -17.19
CA VAL A 206 2.71 -15.82 -16.41
C VAL A 206 1.37 -16.49 -16.11
N VAL A 207 0.39 -15.70 -15.63
CA VAL A 207 -0.95 -16.19 -15.30
C VAL A 207 -1.69 -16.73 -16.53
N ALA A 208 -1.44 -16.19 -17.72
CA ALA A 208 -2.09 -16.62 -18.96
C ALA A 208 -1.55 -17.95 -19.51
N HIS A 209 -0.32 -18.34 -19.16
CA HIS A 209 0.38 -19.47 -19.78
C HIS A 209 0.76 -20.58 -18.81
N HIS A 210 0.62 -20.36 -17.50
CA HIS A 210 1.03 -21.32 -16.48
C HIS A 210 -0.07 -21.54 -15.44
N GLU A 211 -0.12 -22.77 -14.91
CA GLU A 211 -0.93 -23.06 -13.74
C GLU A 211 -0.30 -22.41 -12.50
N ILE A 212 -1.13 -21.71 -11.74
CA ILE A 212 -0.74 -21.05 -10.48
C ILE A 212 -1.55 -21.63 -9.34
N SER A 213 -1.00 -21.55 -8.12
CA SER A 213 -1.69 -22.04 -6.94
C SER A 213 -3.01 -21.32 -6.68
N ASP A 214 -3.93 -22.01 -6.03
CA ASP A 214 -5.25 -21.46 -5.67
C ASP A 214 -5.14 -20.19 -4.82
N ARG A 215 -4.14 -20.13 -3.94
CA ARG A 215 -3.86 -18.92 -3.15
C ARG A 215 -3.36 -17.77 -4.01
N SER A 216 -2.54 -18.04 -5.03
CA SER A 216 -2.11 -17.03 -6.00
C SER A 216 -3.28 -16.47 -6.79
N LYS A 217 -4.26 -17.30 -7.20
CA LYS A 217 -5.48 -16.83 -7.89
C LYS A 217 -6.24 -15.80 -7.07
N LEU A 218 -6.43 -16.05 -5.77
CA LEU A 218 -7.08 -15.10 -4.85
C LEU A 218 -6.25 -13.80 -4.69
N ALA A 219 -4.92 -13.92 -4.57
CA ALA A 219 -4.04 -12.75 -4.44
C ALA A 219 -4.08 -11.87 -5.70
N HIS A 220 -4.08 -12.46 -6.90
CA HIS A 220 -4.19 -11.73 -8.16
C HIS A 220 -5.57 -11.08 -8.33
N ALA A 221 -6.64 -11.77 -7.93
CA ALA A 221 -7.98 -11.19 -7.89
C ALA A 221 -8.04 -9.96 -6.97
N TYR A 222 -7.43 -10.04 -5.79
CA TYR A 222 -7.35 -8.91 -4.85
C TYR A 222 -6.60 -7.72 -5.46
N ALA A 223 -5.43 -7.96 -6.05
CA ALA A 223 -4.64 -6.93 -6.70
C ALA A 223 -5.42 -6.21 -7.82
N LYS A 224 -6.15 -6.97 -8.65
CA LYS A 224 -7.04 -6.42 -9.68
C LYS A 224 -8.19 -5.59 -9.13
N CYS A 225 -8.65 -5.92 -7.92
CA CYS A 225 -9.80 -5.26 -7.30
C CYS A 225 -9.42 -4.02 -6.48
N PHE A 226 -8.16 -3.86 -6.06
CA PHE A 226 -7.74 -2.66 -5.33
C PHE A 226 -7.67 -1.47 -6.29
N ASN A 227 -8.64 -0.55 -6.22
CA ASN A 227 -8.72 0.58 -7.16
C ASN A 227 -7.97 1.81 -6.66
N SER A 228 -8.21 2.20 -5.40
CA SER A 228 -7.66 3.45 -4.86
C SER A 228 -7.79 3.54 -3.35
N PHE A 229 -6.91 4.34 -2.75
CA PHE A 229 -7.07 4.83 -1.39
C PHE A 229 -6.83 6.34 -1.30
N GLU A 230 -7.34 6.94 -0.22
CA GLU A 230 -7.11 8.33 0.16
C GLU A 230 -7.16 8.50 1.68
N LEU A 231 -6.22 9.26 2.25
CA LEU A 231 -6.27 9.68 3.65
C LEU A 231 -6.87 11.10 3.71
N ARG A 232 -7.88 11.33 4.55
CA ARG A 232 -8.44 12.67 4.80
C ARG A 232 -8.70 12.84 6.30
N GLY A 233 -8.01 13.78 6.92
CA GLY A 233 -7.99 13.85 8.39
C GLY A 233 -7.60 12.50 8.99
N GLU A 234 -8.39 12.02 9.95
CA GLU A 234 -8.17 10.72 10.60
C GLU A 234 -8.86 9.53 9.90
N ALA A 235 -9.31 9.70 8.66
CA ALA A 235 -10.09 8.70 7.95
C ALA A 235 -9.38 8.19 6.68
N LEU A 236 -9.20 6.88 6.59
CA LEU A 236 -8.70 6.21 5.39
C LEU A 236 -9.88 5.75 4.53
N TYR A 237 -9.95 6.18 3.28
CA TYR A 237 -10.97 5.79 2.31
C TYR A 237 -10.36 4.80 1.34
N ILE A 238 -10.99 3.65 1.14
CA ILE A 238 -10.51 2.59 0.23
C ILE A 238 -11.64 2.16 -0.68
N VAL A 239 -11.35 2.05 -1.97
CA VAL A 239 -12.31 1.60 -2.99
C VAL A 239 -11.81 0.31 -3.62
N PHE A 240 -12.66 -0.71 -3.57
CA PHE A 240 -12.50 -1.97 -4.27
C PHE A 240 -13.48 -2.08 -5.44
N GLY A 241 -13.00 -2.57 -6.57
CA GLY A 241 -13.77 -2.82 -7.78
C GLY A 241 -13.71 -4.29 -8.19
N VAL A 242 -14.79 -5.03 -7.94
CA VAL A 242 -14.87 -6.47 -8.19
C VAL A 242 -15.57 -6.73 -9.52
N TYR A 243 -14.89 -7.45 -10.43
CA TYR A 243 -15.36 -7.76 -11.78
C TYR A 243 -16.04 -9.14 -11.86
N PRO A 244 -16.79 -9.43 -12.94
CA PRO A 244 -17.48 -10.71 -13.13
C PRO A 244 -16.65 -11.97 -12.87
N SER A 245 -15.40 -12.01 -13.30
CA SER A 245 -14.51 -13.16 -13.04
C SER A 245 -14.27 -13.42 -11.56
N GLU A 246 -14.12 -12.36 -10.76
CA GLU A 246 -13.79 -12.45 -9.34
C GLU A 246 -15.02 -12.74 -8.47
N HIS A 247 -16.23 -12.36 -8.88
CA HIS A 247 -17.46 -12.64 -8.12
C HIS A 247 -17.69 -14.13 -7.85
N ASN A 248 -17.36 -14.97 -8.83
CA ASN A 248 -17.57 -16.40 -8.77
C ASN A 248 -16.28 -17.16 -8.40
N LEU A 249 -15.19 -16.43 -8.13
CA LEU A 249 -13.94 -17.05 -7.76
C LEU A 249 -14.07 -17.66 -6.36
N SER A 250 -13.86 -18.97 -6.30
CA SER A 250 -13.73 -19.74 -5.08
C SER A 250 -12.69 -20.81 -5.30
N VAL A 251 -11.86 -21.05 -4.29
CA VAL A 251 -10.77 -22.03 -4.32
C VAL A 251 -10.82 -22.90 -3.09
N THR A 252 -10.12 -24.03 -3.10
CA THR A 252 -10.02 -24.91 -1.93
C THR A 252 -8.60 -24.86 -1.38
N ILE A 253 -8.44 -24.38 -0.16
CA ILE A 253 -7.15 -24.33 0.56
C ILE A 253 -7.33 -25.09 1.87
N ASP A 254 -6.49 -26.10 2.10
CA ASP A 254 -6.53 -26.95 3.31
C ASP A 254 -7.95 -27.49 3.61
N ASP A 255 -8.58 -28.10 2.60
CA ASP A 255 -9.96 -28.65 2.63
C ASP A 255 -11.07 -27.63 2.93
N LYS A 256 -10.76 -26.33 2.93
CA LYS A 256 -11.75 -25.25 3.10
C LYS A 256 -11.97 -24.52 1.79
N LYS A 257 -13.25 -24.43 1.40
CA LYS A 257 -13.66 -23.57 0.29
C LYS A 257 -13.61 -22.11 0.74
N ILE A 258 -12.80 -21.30 0.06
CA ILE A 258 -12.63 -19.88 0.32
C ILE A 258 -13.12 -19.12 -0.91
N SER A 259 -14.12 -18.26 -0.75
CA SER A 259 -14.56 -17.36 -1.80
C SER A 259 -13.64 -16.14 -1.89
N PHE A 260 -13.67 -15.44 -3.04
CA PHE A 260 -12.96 -14.17 -3.16
C PHE A 260 -13.41 -13.13 -2.12
N TYR A 261 -14.69 -13.10 -1.75
CA TYR A 261 -15.19 -12.18 -0.73
C TYR A 261 -14.67 -12.48 0.67
N ASP A 262 -14.49 -13.77 1.01
CA ASP A 262 -13.86 -14.16 2.27
C ASP A 262 -12.39 -13.70 2.30
N PHE A 263 -11.69 -13.87 1.19
CA PHE A 263 -10.31 -13.41 1.04
C PHE A 263 -10.20 -11.87 1.08
N LEU A 264 -11.13 -11.16 0.44
CA LEU A 264 -11.19 -9.70 0.49
C LEU A 264 -11.45 -9.19 1.92
N GLU A 265 -12.32 -9.86 2.67
CA GLU A 265 -12.54 -9.56 4.09
C GLU A 265 -11.25 -9.77 4.92
N GLU A 266 -10.51 -10.86 4.68
CA GLU A 266 -9.20 -11.07 5.30
C GLU A 266 -8.23 -9.91 5.01
N LYS A 267 -8.17 -9.45 3.76
CA LYS A 267 -7.30 -8.33 3.36
C LYS A 267 -7.70 -7.00 3.97
N ILE A 268 -8.99 -6.70 4.06
CA ILE A 268 -9.44 -5.49 4.76
C ILE A 268 -9.08 -5.57 6.25
N ASN A 269 -9.15 -6.74 6.87
CA ASN A 269 -8.71 -6.94 8.25
C ASN A 269 -7.19 -6.76 8.42
N VAL A 270 -6.37 -7.08 7.40
CA VAL A 270 -4.94 -6.77 7.41
C VAL A 270 -4.72 -5.26 7.38
N ILE A 271 -5.37 -4.54 6.45
CA ILE A 271 -5.26 -3.07 6.36
C ILE A 271 -5.70 -2.40 7.67
N ASP A 272 -6.77 -2.87 8.30
CA ASP A 272 -7.22 -2.40 9.62
C ASP A 272 -6.16 -2.61 10.71
N LYS A 273 -5.57 -3.80 10.80
CA LYS A 273 -4.50 -4.11 11.76
C LYS A 273 -3.27 -3.22 11.52
N GLU A 274 -2.84 -3.08 10.28
CA GLU A 274 -1.69 -2.26 9.90
C GLU A 274 -1.95 -0.77 10.15
N SER A 275 -3.17 -0.29 9.86
CA SER A 275 -3.58 1.09 10.15
C SER A 275 -3.55 1.40 11.64
N ARG A 276 -4.05 0.49 12.50
CA ARG A 276 -3.99 0.64 13.96
C ARG A 276 -2.55 0.62 14.46
N TYR A 277 -1.77 -0.36 14.00
CA TYR A 277 -0.38 -0.53 14.40
C TYR A 277 0.43 0.72 14.05
N CYS A 278 0.42 1.14 12.79
CA CYS A 278 1.15 2.32 12.33
C CYS A 278 0.69 3.61 13.01
N SER A 279 -0.62 3.77 13.25
CA SER A 279 -1.18 4.95 13.94
C SER A 279 -0.69 5.14 15.37
N GLN A 280 -0.25 4.08 16.06
CA GLN A 280 0.29 4.20 17.42
C GLN A 280 1.65 4.91 17.42
N TYR A 281 2.47 4.65 16.40
CA TYR A 281 3.84 5.15 16.30
C TYR A 281 3.99 6.40 15.42
N ALA A 282 2.96 6.74 14.65
CA ALA A 282 2.95 7.91 13.78
C ALA A 282 2.47 9.20 14.46
N ARG A 283 1.98 9.15 15.71
CA ARG A 283 1.52 10.34 16.43
C ARG A 283 2.69 11.28 16.78
N PRO A 284 2.49 12.61 16.74
CA PRO A 284 1.25 13.32 16.39
C PRO A 284 1.07 13.56 14.89
N ALA A 285 1.96 13.06 14.03
CA ALA A 285 1.96 13.39 12.62
C ALA A 285 0.69 12.91 11.91
N PHE A 286 0.28 11.66 12.10
CA PHE A 286 -1.06 11.22 11.70
C PHE A 286 -1.64 10.18 12.66
N HIS A 287 -2.96 10.07 12.64
CA HIS A 287 -3.71 9.05 13.37
C HIS A 287 -4.92 8.63 12.52
N ILE A 288 -5.07 7.34 12.24
CA ILE A 288 -6.26 6.81 11.59
C ILE A 288 -7.21 6.35 12.69
N SER A 289 -8.39 6.95 12.78
CA SER A 289 -9.45 6.58 13.71
C SER A 289 -10.56 5.77 13.04
N LYS A 290 -10.63 5.77 11.70
CA LYS A 290 -11.58 4.95 10.92
C LYS A 290 -11.11 4.64 9.50
N ILE A 291 -11.64 3.55 8.95
CA ILE A 291 -11.48 3.15 7.55
C ILE A 291 -12.87 3.10 6.91
N ASN A 292 -13.11 3.90 5.87
CA ASN A 292 -14.32 3.83 5.06
C ASN A 292 -14.02 2.98 3.83
N VAL A 293 -14.74 1.86 3.69
CA VAL A 293 -14.54 0.91 2.61
C VAL A 293 -15.73 0.99 1.66
N THR A 294 -15.45 1.14 0.38
CA THR A 294 -16.44 1.00 -0.70
C THR A 294 -16.10 -0.22 -1.55
N VAL A 295 -17.03 -1.17 -1.68
CA VAL A 295 -16.89 -2.32 -2.57
C VAL A 295 -17.93 -2.19 -3.69
N ARG A 296 -17.44 -2.11 -4.93
CA ARG A 296 -18.27 -2.01 -6.14
C ARG A 296 -18.24 -3.34 -6.88
N LYS A 297 -19.42 -3.87 -7.18
CA LYS A 297 -19.63 -5.04 -8.03
C LYS A 297 -20.01 -4.57 -9.43
N TYR A 298 -19.30 -5.05 -10.44
CA TYR A 298 -19.41 -4.61 -11.83
C TYR A 298 -20.17 -5.63 -12.70
N LYS A 299 -21.03 -5.15 -13.62
CA LYS A 299 -21.83 -6.03 -14.50
C LYS A 299 -21.02 -6.72 -15.60
N THR A 300 -20.05 -6.00 -16.16
CA THR A 300 -19.23 -6.44 -17.27
C THR A 300 -17.76 -6.25 -16.96
N GLU A 301 -16.90 -6.85 -17.79
CA GLU A 301 -15.50 -6.43 -17.87
C GLU A 301 -15.39 -4.97 -18.34
N ARG A 302 -14.20 -4.37 -18.21
CA ARG A 302 -13.97 -2.94 -18.45
C ARG A 302 -14.30 -2.48 -19.89
N PRO A 303 -14.85 -1.26 -20.08
CA PRO A 303 -15.41 -0.34 -19.09
C PRO A 303 -16.79 -0.82 -18.60
N SER A 304 -17.08 -0.66 -17.31
CA SER A 304 -18.21 -1.36 -16.68
C SER A 304 -19.14 -0.45 -15.88
N GLN A 305 -20.44 -0.78 -15.95
CA GLN A 305 -21.46 -0.20 -15.07
C GLN A 305 -21.45 -0.91 -13.72
N VAL A 306 -21.48 -0.13 -12.64
CA VAL A 306 -21.63 -0.66 -11.29
C VAL A 306 -23.04 -1.27 -11.16
N GLU A 307 -23.10 -2.54 -10.78
CA GLU A 307 -24.33 -3.25 -10.46
C GLU A 307 -24.78 -2.96 -9.03
N ILE A 308 -23.86 -3.14 -8.08
CA ILE A 308 -24.08 -2.98 -6.64
C ILE A 308 -22.88 -2.23 -6.07
N SER A 309 -23.13 -1.31 -5.14
CA SER A 309 -22.08 -0.63 -4.38
C SER A 309 -22.47 -0.70 -2.91
N GLU A 310 -21.58 -1.25 -2.09
CA GLU A 310 -21.74 -1.26 -0.64
C GLU A 310 -20.64 -0.42 -0.01
N GLU A 311 -21.04 0.45 0.92
CA GLU A 311 -20.16 1.32 1.69
C GLU A 311 -20.38 1.04 3.17
N PHE A 312 -19.27 0.94 3.91
CA PHE A 312 -19.29 0.69 5.35
C PHE A 312 -18.06 1.28 6.03
N THR A 313 -18.19 1.55 7.32
CA THR A 313 -17.11 2.15 8.13
C THR A 313 -16.61 1.14 9.15
N LEU A 314 -15.29 0.99 9.23
CA LEU A 314 -14.60 0.32 10.32
C LEU A 314 -14.01 1.40 11.22
N SER A 315 -14.60 1.66 12.38
CA SER A 315 -13.89 2.43 13.40
C SER A 315 -12.68 1.63 13.92
N LEU A 316 -11.61 2.34 14.26
CA LEU A 316 -10.40 1.74 14.82
C LEU A 316 -10.37 1.82 16.35
N ASN A 317 -11.34 2.53 16.94
CA ASN A 317 -11.48 2.81 18.37
C ASN A 317 -12.49 1.89 19.07
N HIS A 318 -12.56 0.62 18.69
CA HIS A 318 -13.49 -0.33 19.30
C HIS A 318 -12.79 -1.20 20.34
N GLY A 319 -13.09 -0.97 21.62
CA GLY A 319 -12.96 -1.94 22.71
C GLY A 319 -11.57 -2.58 22.90
N TYR A 320 -11.54 -3.62 23.72
CA TYR A 320 -10.34 -4.40 24.00
C TYR A 320 -10.07 -5.41 22.84
N PRO A 321 -8.82 -5.71 22.46
CA PRO A 321 -8.49 -6.45 21.22
C PRO A 321 -8.83 -7.95 21.19
N ASP A 322 -9.35 -8.50 22.27
CA ASP A 322 -9.64 -9.93 22.43
C ASP A 322 -11.04 -10.33 21.92
N LEU A 323 -11.85 -9.36 21.51
CA LEU A 323 -13.10 -9.62 20.80
C LEU A 323 -12.81 -9.75 19.30
N ASP A 324 -12.60 -10.98 18.83
CA ASP A 324 -12.51 -11.35 17.41
C ASP A 324 -13.90 -11.19 16.73
N HIS A 325 -14.34 -9.95 16.59
CA HIS A 325 -15.52 -9.63 15.82
C HIS A 325 -15.21 -9.73 14.32
N SER A 326 -16.12 -10.36 13.56
CA SER A 326 -16.01 -10.34 12.10
C SER A 326 -16.00 -8.90 11.57
N LEU A 327 -15.51 -8.68 10.35
CA LEU A 327 -15.46 -7.33 9.77
C LEU A 327 -16.85 -6.68 9.81
N CYS A 328 -17.89 -7.46 9.49
CA CYS A 328 -19.27 -6.98 9.45
C CYS A 328 -19.82 -6.62 10.83
N GLN A 329 -19.38 -7.29 11.91
CA GLN A 329 -19.74 -6.96 13.29
C GLN A 329 -19.09 -5.67 13.79
N ARG A 330 -17.99 -5.24 13.15
CA ARG A 330 -17.27 -3.99 13.49
C ARG A 330 -17.73 -2.78 12.69
N SER A 331 -18.67 -2.98 11.75
CA SER A 331 -19.35 -1.91 11.04
C SER A 331 -20.78 -1.74 11.56
N PRO A 332 -21.14 -0.55 12.07
CA PRO A 332 -22.52 -0.23 12.43
C PRO A 332 -23.49 -0.39 11.25
N GLU A 333 -23.07 0.00 10.05
CA GLU A 333 -23.90 -0.05 8.84
C GLU A 333 -24.23 -1.48 8.41
N LEU A 334 -23.22 -2.38 8.43
CA LEU A 334 -23.41 -3.79 8.10
C LEU A 334 -24.23 -4.51 9.19
N THR A 335 -23.97 -4.20 10.46
CA THR A 335 -24.75 -4.71 11.60
C THR A 335 -26.22 -4.30 11.51
N GLN A 336 -26.51 -3.03 11.20
CA GLN A 336 -27.88 -2.54 11.02
C GLN A 336 -28.59 -3.26 9.86
N LYS A 337 -27.85 -3.56 8.78
CA LYS A 337 -28.32 -4.33 7.63
C LYS A 337 -28.40 -5.85 7.88
N LYS A 338 -28.03 -6.33 9.08
CA LYS A 338 -27.95 -7.75 9.46
C LYS A 338 -27.08 -8.58 8.51
N ILE A 339 -25.98 -7.99 8.03
CA ILE A 339 -24.97 -8.66 7.21
C ILE A 339 -23.92 -9.23 8.15
N MET A 340 -23.58 -10.49 7.96
CA MET A 340 -22.56 -11.20 8.73
C MET A 340 -21.24 -11.36 7.96
N THR A 341 -21.30 -11.39 6.61
CA THR A 341 -20.11 -11.54 5.73
C THR A 341 -20.19 -10.65 4.48
N LEU A 342 -19.04 -10.32 3.88
CA LEU A 342 -19.05 -9.66 2.57
C LEU A 342 -19.68 -10.54 1.47
N ALA A 343 -19.56 -11.86 1.56
CA ALA A 343 -20.19 -12.76 0.60
C ALA A 343 -21.73 -12.60 0.60
N GLU A 344 -22.35 -12.41 1.77
CA GLU A 344 -23.79 -12.14 1.88
C GLU A 344 -24.20 -10.83 1.19
N CYS A 345 -23.41 -9.75 1.30
CA CYS A 345 -23.68 -8.47 0.62
C CYS A 345 -23.88 -8.62 -0.89
N PHE A 346 -23.12 -9.54 -1.51
CA PHE A 346 -22.99 -9.62 -2.96
C PHE A 346 -23.53 -10.92 -3.56
N SER A 347 -24.09 -11.78 -2.71
CA SER A 347 -24.83 -12.97 -3.11
C SER A 347 -26.10 -12.58 -3.89
N VAL A 348 -26.27 -13.18 -5.07
CA VAL A 348 -27.39 -12.88 -5.99
C VAL A 348 -28.69 -13.35 -5.33
N GLY A 349 -29.53 -12.41 -4.89
CA GLY A 349 -30.90 -12.68 -4.43
C GLY A 349 -31.30 -12.13 -3.05
N ALA A 350 -30.42 -11.46 -2.31
CA ALA A 350 -30.73 -11.00 -0.95
C ALA A 350 -30.77 -9.47 -0.81
N ARG A 351 -31.64 -8.81 -1.59
CA ARG A 351 -32.27 -7.52 -1.23
C ARG A 351 -33.21 -7.07 -2.33
N ASP A 352 -34.48 -6.91 -1.96
CA ASP A 352 -35.39 -6.04 -2.68
C ASP A 352 -34.70 -4.70 -2.94
N THR A 353 -34.70 -4.28 -4.19
CA THR A 353 -34.08 -3.06 -4.68
C THR A 353 -34.59 -1.86 -3.88
N VAL A 354 -33.77 -1.33 -2.97
CA VAL A 354 -33.93 0.06 -2.53
C VAL A 354 -33.66 0.91 -3.78
N PRO A 355 -34.59 1.79 -4.19
CA PRO A 355 -34.38 2.59 -5.39
C PRO A 355 -33.14 3.45 -5.19
N VAL A 356 -32.19 3.35 -6.11
CA VAL A 356 -31.16 4.36 -6.28
C VAL A 356 -31.88 5.68 -6.49
N LEU A 357 -31.80 6.59 -5.51
CA LEU A 357 -32.28 7.95 -5.62
C LEU A 357 -31.58 8.58 -6.82
N SER A 358 -32.31 8.68 -7.93
CA SER A 358 -31.89 9.45 -9.09
C SER A 358 -31.66 10.88 -8.63
N ILE A 359 -30.41 11.34 -8.68
CA ILE A 359 -30.10 12.76 -8.52
C ILE A 359 -30.78 13.48 -9.69
N GLY A 360 -31.92 14.10 -9.38
CA GLY A 360 -32.72 14.83 -10.34
C GLY A 360 -31.93 15.99 -10.91
N LYS A 361 -31.77 16.01 -12.23
CA LYS A 361 -31.49 17.22 -13.00
C LYS A 361 -32.59 18.25 -12.68
N LYS A 362 -32.21 19.35 -12.04
CA LYS A 362 -32.91 20.63 -12.17
C LYS A 362 -31.88 21.74 -12.36
N GLY A 363 -31.70 22.16 -13.61
CA GLY A 363 -31.36 23.56 -13.90
C GLY A 363 -32.56 24.45 -13.54
N PRO A 364 -32.38 25.78 -13.44
CA PRO A 364 -32.39 26.57 -14.67
C PRO A 364 -31.54 27.86 -14.64
N PHE A 365 -30.77 28.13 -15.69
CA PHE A 365 -30.45 29.48 -16.21
C PHE A 365 -30.06 29.27 -17.69
N ALA A 366 -30.97 29.47 -18.66
CA ALA A 366 -31.38 30.74 -19.25
C ALA A 366 -30.26 31.47 -20.02
N THR A 367 -30.13 31.08 -21.29
CA THR A 367 -30.08 31.94 -22.49
C THR A 367 -29.39 33.31 -22.38
N ILE A 368 -28.16 33.42 -22.92
CA ILE A 368 -27.72 34.58 -23.74
C ILE A 368 -26.69 34.08 -24.76
N LEU A 369 -27.06 33.97 -26.04
CA LEU A 369 -26.10 34.10 -27.15
C LEU A 369 -26.86 34.49 -28.41
N GLY A 370 -26.91 35.80 -28.65
CA GLY A 370 -27.35 36.42 -29.87
C GLY A 370 -26.51 37.66 -30.13
N TYR A 371 -25.94 37.69 -31.33
CA TYR A 371 -25.33 38.84 -32.02
C TYR A 371 -23.93 39.32 -31.62
N LEU A 372 -22.97 39.08 -32.53
CA LEU A 372 -22.10 40.05 -33.20
C LEU A 372 -21.53 39.34 -34.44
N LYS A 373 -22.06 39.53 -35.66
CA LYS A 373 -21.61 40.52 -36.66
C LYS A 373 -20.08 40.67 -36.75
N LYS A 374 -19.44 39.94 -37.67
CA LYS A 374 -18.95 40.46 -38.96
C LYS A 374 -18.46 39.33 -39.84
#